data_AF-A0A2D7HWX8-F1
#
_entry.id   AF-A0A2D7HWX8-F1
#
_cell.length_a   1.000
_cell.length_b   1.000
_cell.length_c   1.000
_cell.angle_alpha   90.00
_cell.angle_beta   90.00
_cell.angle_gamma   90.00
#
_symmetry.space_group_name_H-M   'P 1'
#
loop_
_entity.id
_entity.type
_entity.pdbx_description
1 polymer ?
#
loop_
_entity_poly.entity_id
_entity_poly.type
_entity_poly.pdbx_seq_one_letter_code
_entity_poly.pdbx_strand_id
1 'polypeptide(L)'
;MKQTVIPNSLKRRDFIEQEMSDAESLAFADAYMEAGRIQEGIVFLSKANATDRLEALAEQAVGEGDAFLLKQVGQALGRDFSSDRWLKLAEAAEKAGKTIYSETARRQARVGDAEH
;
A
#
# COMPACT_ATOMS: atom_id res chain seq x y z
N MET A 1 -21.01 8.99 16.59
CA MET A 1 -19.98 8.63 15.59
C MET A 1 -20.16 9.56 14.40
N LYS A 2 -19.17 10.43 14.12
CA LYS A 2 -19.21 11.25 12.89
C LYS A 2 -19.03 10.29 11.71
N GLN A 3 -20.00 10.25 10.80
CA GLN A 3 -19.80 9.58 9.52
C GLN A 3 -18.67 10.31 8.80
N THR A 4 -17.49 9.71 8.73
CA THR A 4 -16.40 10.21 7.91
C THR A 4 -16.82 10.06 6.45
N VAL A 5 -17.36 11.14 5.89
CA VAL A 5 -17.75 11.18 4.48
C VAL A 5 -16.48 11.07 3.66
N ILE A 6 -16.34 10.00 2.88
CA ILE A 6 -15.21 9.78 1.97
C ILE A 6 -15.10 10.99 1.03
N PRO A 7 -14.01 11.77 1.08
CA PRO A 7 -13.84 12.92 0.21
C PRO A 7 -13.82 12.50 -1.27
N ASN A 8 -14.48 13.28 -2.13
CA ASN A 8 -14.36 13.14 -3.57
C ASN A 8 -12.97 13.63 -4.05
N SER A 9 -12.60 13.36 -5.30
CA SER A 9 -11.25 13.59 -5.83
C SER A 9 -10.73 15.03 -5.66
N LEU A 10 -11.61 16.03 -5.76
CA LEU A 10 -11.26 17.44 -5.54
C LEU A 10 -10.98 17.74 -4.06
N LYS A 11 -11.88 17.33 -3.16
CA LYS A 11 -11.67 17.52 -1.72
C LYS A 11 -10.49 16.72 -1.18
N ARG A 12 -10.18 15.55 -1.78
CA ARG A 12 -9.03 14.73 -1.39
C ARG A 12 -7.71 15.50 -1.57
N ARG A 13 -7.54 16.23 -2.68
CA ARG A 13 -6.34 17.05 -2.90
C ARG A 13 -6.21 18.11 -1.80
N ASP A 14 -7.29 18.83 -1.56
CA ASP A 14 -7.29 19.92 -0.58
C ASP A 14 -7.02 19.40 0.85
N PHE A 15 -7.47 18.20 1.21
CA PHE A 15 -7.16 17.57 2.51
C PHE A 15 -5.74 17.01 2.61
N ILE A 16 -5.17 16.50 1.51
CA ILE A 16 -3.77 16.07 1.51
C ILE A 16 -2.84 17.28 1.74
N GLU A 17 -3.19 18.43 1.17
CA GLU A 17 -2.43 19.69 1.30
C GLU A 17 -2.64 20.40 2.65
N GLN A 18 -3.73 20.10 3.38
CA GLN A 18 -3.97 20.64 4.72
C GLN A 18 -3.17 19.89 5.80
N GLU A 19 -2.68 20.62 6.80
CA GLU A 19 -2.21 20.05 8.05
C GLU A 19 -3.41 19.38 8.76
N MET A 20 -3.37 18.05 8.88
CA MET A 20 -4.39 17.24 9.54
C MET A 20 -3.71 16.49 10.67
N SER A 21 -4.43 16.30 11.78
CA SER A 21 -3.90 15.43 12.84
C SER A 21 -3.77 13.98 12.37
N ASP A 22 -2.88 13.23 13.00
CA ASP A 22 -2.72 11.79 12.73
C ASP A 22 -4.05 11.05 12.93
N ALA A 23 -4.82 11.40 13.96
CA ALA A 23 -6.11 10.80 14.25
C ALA A 23 -7.16 11.04 13.14
N GLU A 24 -7.20 12.25 12.58
CA GLU A 24 -8.09 12.54 11.44
C GLU A 24 -7.64 11.81 10.19
N SER A 25 -6.33 11.78 9.92
CA SER A 25 -5.75 11.05 8.79
C SER A 25 -6.08 9.56 8.88
N LEU A 26 -5.93 8.95 10.06
CA LEU A 26 -6.32 7.55 10.29
C LEU A 26 -7.81 7.30 10.05
N ALA A 27 -8.69 8.20 10.50
CA ALA A 27 -10.13 8.06 10.28
C ALA A 27 -10.49 8.09 8.78
N PHE A 28 -9.79 8.90 7.97
CA PHE A 28 -9.95 8.86 6.52
C PHE A 28 -9.37 7.60 5.90
N ALA A 29 -8.20 7.16 6.36
CA ALA A 29 -7.62 5.90 5.91
C ALA A 29 -8.62 4.74 6.10
N ASP A 30 -9.20 4.61 7.29
CA ASP A 30 -10.21 3.60 7.61
C ASP A 30 -11.42 3.69 6.67
N ALA A 31 -11.98 4.89 6.48
CA ALA A 31 -13.12 5.10 5.59
C ALA A 31 -12.82 4.71 4.13
N TYR A 32 -11.61 4.98 3.63
CA TYR A 32 -11.22 4.55 2.29
C TYR A 32 -10.99 3.03 2.21
N MET A 33 -10.38 2.42 3.24
CA MET A 33 -10.16 0.98 3.30
C MET A 33 -11.47 0.20 3.33
N GLU A 34 -12.42 0.61 4.17
CA GLU A 34 -13.76 0.01 4.26
C GLU A 34 -14.53 0.08 2.94
N ALA A 35 -14.28 1.11 2.13
CA ALA A 35 -14.86 1.27 0.81
C ALA A 35 -14.10 0.53 -0.32
N GLY A 36 -13.07 -0.25 0.01
CA GLY A 36 -12.24 -0.95 -0.97
C GLY A 36 -11.32 -0.03 -1.78
N ARG A 37 -11.17 1.23 -1.37
CA ARG A 37 -10.33 2.25 -2.03
C ARG A 37 -8.94 2.30 -1.39
N ILE A 38 -8.24 1.18 -1.49
CA ILE A 38 -6.98 0.93 -0.78
C ILE A 38 -5.90 1.97 -1.13
N GLN A 39 -5.80 2.38 -2.40
CA GLN A 39 -4.80 3.35 -2.84
C GLN A 39 -4.97 4.70 -2.12
N GLU A 40 -6.20 5.17 -1.98
CA GLU A 40 -6.48 6.38 -1.20
C GLU A 40 -6.21 6.20 0.28
N GLY A 41 -6.56 5.04 0.83
CA GLY A 41 -6.26 4.71 2.23
C GLY A 41 -4.77 4.81 2.54
N ILE A 42 -3.91 4.28 1.66
CA ILE A 42 -2.45 4.34 1.80
C ILE A 42 -1.93 5.77 1.91
N VAL A 43 -2.48 6.72 1.15
CA VAL A 43 -2.07 8.13 1.21
C VAL A 43 -2.29 8.69 2.62
N PHE A 44 -3.44 8.39 3.23
CA PHE A 44 -3.75 8.85 4.58
C PHE A 44 -2.99 8.10 5.66
N LEU A 45 -2.68 6.80 5.47
CA LEU A 45 -1.78 6.06 6.36
C LEU A 45 -0.36 6.65 6.35
N SER A 46 0.16 7.00 5.17
CA SER A 46 1.45 7.67 5.01
C SER A 46 1.46 9.03 5.72
N LYS A 47 0.41 9.84 5.52
CA LYS A 47 0.26 11.15 6.19
C LYS A 47 0.21 11.04 7.71
N ALA A 48 -0.42 9.98 8.23
CA ALA A 48 -0.50 9.68 9.67
C ALA A 48 0.75 9.00 10.25
N ASN A 49 1.82 8.80 9.45
CA ASN A 49 3.00 8.01 9.83
C ASN A 49 2.66 6.61 10.39
N ALA A 50 1.60 5.98 9.85
CA ALA A 50 1.07 4.71 10.35
C ALA A 50 1.88 3.52 9.81
N THR A 51 3.18 3.48 10.12
CA THR A 51 4.13 2.49 9.60
C THR A 51 3.69 1.05 9.87
N ASP A 52 3.20 0.74 11.08
CA ASP A 52 2.74 -0.61 11.42
C ASP A 52 1.58 -1.08 10.52
N ARG A 53 0.67 -0.17 10.17
CA ARG A 53 -0.47 -0.45 9.30
C ARG A 53 -0.04 -0.62 7.84
N LEU A 54 0.93 0.17 7.41
CA LEU A 54 1.56 0.01 6.09
C LEU A 54 2.29 -1.33 5.99
N GLU A 55 3.03 -1.75 7.03
CA GLU A 55 3.65 -3.07 7.07
C GLU A 55 2.63 -4.20 7.04
N ALA A 56 1.50 -4.08 7.75
CA ALA A 56 0.43 -5.07 7.68
C ALA A 56 -0.14 -5.21 6.25
N LEU A 57 -0.29 -4.10 5.52
CA LEU A 57 -0.70 -4.11 4.10
C LEU A 57 0.38 -4.73 3.20
N ALA A 58 1.67 -4.52 3.51
CA ALA A 58 2.75 -5.17 2.78
C ALA A 58 2.68 -6.69 2.94
N GLU A 59 2.48 -7.19 4.17
CA GLU A 59 2.33 -8.62 4.44
C GLU A 59 1.09 -9.21 3.74
N GLN A 60 -0.03 -8.47 3.75
CA GLN A 60 -1.22 -8.85 2.98
C GLN A 60 -0.92 -8.94 1.49
N ALA A 61 -0.25 -7.94 0.92
CA ALA A 61 0.12 -7.91 -0.50
C ALA A 61 1.02 -9.10 -0.88
N VAL A 62 1.98 -9.46 -0.03
CA VAL A 62 2.82 -10.64 -0.22
C VAL A 62 1.99 -11.92 -0.19
N GLY A 63 1.10 -12.07 0.79
CA GLY A 63 0.24 -13.26 0.93
C GLY A 63 -0.75 -13.44 -0.22
N GLU A 64 -1.26 -12.34 -0.78
CA GLU A 64 -2.23 -12.35 -1.88
C GLU A 64 -1.59 -12.35 -3.28
N GLY A 65 -0.27 -12.18 -3.36
CA GLY A 65 0.42 -12.04 -4.64
C GLY A 65 0.14 -10.70 -5.34
N ASP A 66 -0.12 -9.61 -4.60
CA ASP A 66 -0.42 -8.29 -5.16
C ASP A 66 0.85 -7.41 -5.26
N ALA A 67 1.57 -7.59 -6.38
CA ALA A 67 2.78 -6.83 -6.67
C ALA A 67 2.56 -5.31 -6.74
N PHE A 68 1.35 -4.88 -7.13
CA PHE A 68 1.04 -3.46 -7.27
C PHE A 68 0.78 -2.81 -5.91
N LEU A 69 0.08 -3.50 -5.02
CA LEU A 69 -0.12 -3.06 -3.65
C LEU A 69 1.23 -2.98 -2.90
N LEU A 70 2.07 -4.01 -2.98
CA LEU A 70 3.38 -4.00 -2.30
C LEU A 70 4.24 -2.82 -2.76
N LYS A 71 4.25 -2.51 -4.07
CA LYS A 71 4.98 -1.35 -4.61
C LYS A 71 4.47 -0.03 -4.03
N GLN A 72 3.16 0.17 -3.96
CA GLN A 72 2.59 1.41 -3.42
C GLN A 72 2.89 1.59 -1.94
N VAL A 73 2.86 0.50 -1.17
CA VAL A 73 3.23 0.55 0.25
C VAL A 73 4.70 0.94 0.42
N GLY A 74 5.61 0.40 -0.42
CA GLY A 74 7.02 0.81 -0.41
C GLY A 74 7.20 2.30 -0.67
N GLN A 75 6.50 2.83 -1.67
CA GLN A 75 6.48 4.27 -1.97
C GLN A 75 5.97 5.11 -0.78
N ALA A 76 4.90 4.65 -0.12
CA ALA A 76 4.32 5.32 1.05
C ALA A 76 5.24 5.29 2.29
N LEU A 77 6.08 4.26 2.40
CA LEU A 77 7.10 4.11 3.44
C LEU A 77 8.43 4.78 3.07
N GLY A 78 8.60 5.23 1.83
CA GLY A 78 9.85 5.79 1.32
C GLY A 78 10.99 4.77 1.25
N ARG A 79 10.69 3.47 1.08
CA ARG A 79 11.70 2.40 0.97
C ARG A 79 11.25 1.27 0.04
N ASP A 80 12.22 0.55 -0.50
CA ASP A 80 11.96 -0.69 -1.23
C ASP A 80 11.92 -1.91 -0.31
N PHE A 81 11.24 -2.95 -0.79
CA PHE A 81 11.21 -4.25 -0.12
C PHE A 81 12.30 -5.17 -0.67
N SER A 82 12.86 -5.99 0.21
CA SER A 82 13.89 -6.98 -0.13
C SER A 82 13.45 -7.93 -1.23
N SER A 83 14.41 -8.46 -1.98
CA SER A 83 14.21 -9.49 -2.99
C SER A 83 13.48 -10.72 -2.47
N ASP A 84 13.73 -11.15 -1.22
CA ASP A 84 13.02 -12.27 -0.58
C ASP A 84 11.50 -12.04 -0.46
N ARG A 85 11.08 -10.84 -0.04
CA ARG A 85 9.65 -10.47 -0.01
C ARG A 85 9.03 -10.48 -1.41
N TRP A 86 9.74 -9.99 -2.42
CA TRP A 86 9.27 -10.04 -3.81
C TRP A 86 9.16 -11.47 -4.35
N LEU A 87 10.08 -12.36 -3.98
CA LEU A 87 10.01 -13.78 -4.36
C LEU A 87 8.82 -14.49 -3.70
N LYS A 88 8.60 -14.28 -2.40
CA LYS A 88 7.41 -14.80 -1.70
C LYS A 88 6.11 -14.35 -2.34
N LEU A 89 6.03 -13.07 -2.72
CA LEU A 89 4.89 -12.53 -3.45
C LEU A 89 4.71 -13.23 -4.80
N ALA A 90 5.80 -13.46 -5.53
CA ALA A 90 5.74 -14.14 -6.82
C ALA A 90 5.18 -15.56 -6.71
N GLU A 91 5.56 -16.30 -5.68
CA GLU A 91 5.04 -17.64 -5.39
C GLU A 91 3.55 -17.60 -5.05
N ALA A 92 3.11 -16.65 -4.22
CA ALA A 92 1.69 -16.48 -3.89
C ALA A 92 0.86 -16.14 -5.14
N ALA A 93 1.36 -15.21 -5.96
CA ALA A 93 0.72 -14.83 -7.22
C ALA A 93 0.62 -16.01 -8.19
N GLU A 94 1.67 -16.81 -8.33
CA GLU A 94 1.69 -17.99 -9.19
C GLU A 94 0.69 -19.06 -8.72
N LYS A 95 0.65 -19.36 -7.42
CA LYS A 95 -0.34 -20.28 -6.82
C LYS A 95 -1.78 -19.81 -7.04
N ALA A 96 -2.00 -18.49 -7.10
CA ALA A 96 -3.29 -17.88 -7.38
C ALA A 96 -3.59 -17.75 -8.89
N GLY A 97 -2.71 -18.21 -9.79
CA GLY A 97 -2.88 -18.08 -11.24
C GLY A 97 -2.68 -16.65 -11.79
N LYS A 98 -2.12 -15.74 -10.99
CA LYS A 98 -1.84 -14.34 -11.35
C LYS A 98 -0.46 -14.22 -12.03
N THR A 99 -0.27 -14.84 -13.18
CA THR A 99 1.04 -14.95 -13.86
C THR A 99 1.73 -13.61 -14.05
N ILE A 100 1.02 -12.56 -14.50
CA ILE A 100 1.58 -11.22 -14.71
C ILE A 100 2.13 -10.63 -13.40
N TYR A 101 1.45 -10.86 -12.28
CA TYR A 101 1.87 -10.36 -10.97
C TYR A 101 3.10 -11.11 -10.48
N SER A 102 3.15 -12.43 -10.70
CA SER A 102 4.33 -13.26 -10.40
C SER A 102 5.57 -12.82 -11.20
N GLU A 103 5.43 -12.60 -12.50
CA GLU A 103 6.52 -12.12 -13.36
C GLU A 103 7.01 -10.72 -12.96
N THR A 104 6.08 -9.82 -12.64
CA THR A 104 6.40 -8.48 -12.15
C THR A 104 7.20 -8.55 -10.85
N ALA A 105 6.76 -9.39 -9.91
CA ALA A 105 7.44 -9.58 -8.64
C ALA A 105 8.84 -10.19 -8.80
N ARG A 106 9.00 -11.20 -9.67
CA ARG A 106 10.31 -11.79 -10.01
C ARG A 106 11.25 -10.76 -10.65
N ARG A 107 10.72 -9.84 -11.47
CA ARG A 107 11.52 -8.74 -12.03
C ARG A 107 11.98 -7.80 -10.92
N GLN A 108 11.10 -7.42 -10.00
CA GLN A 108 11.46 -6.53 -8.90
C GLN A 108 12.51 -7.15 -7.96
N ALA A 109 12.40 -8.44 -7.67
CA ALA A 109 13.41 -9.15 -6.88
C ALA A 109 14.82 -9.02 -7.48
N ARG A 110 14.94 -9.04 -8.82
CA ARG A 110 16.25 -8.89 -9.49
C ARG A 110 16.80 -7.47 -9.45
N VAL A 111 15.94 -6.46 -9.34
CA VAL A 111 16.36 -5.06 -9.24
C VAL A 111 16.83 -4.75 -7.82
N GLY A 112 16.12 -5.26 -6.80
CA GLY A 112 16.52 -5.09 -5.39
C GLY A 112 17.90 -5.67 -5.05
N ASP A 113 18.34 -6.70 -5.78
CA ASP A 113 19.69 -7.28 -5.65
C ASP A 113 20.79 -6.43 -6.33
N ALA A 114 20.43 -5.50 -7.22
CA ALA A 114 21.39 -4.72 -8.01
C ALA A 114 21.75 -3.36 -7.38
N GLU A 115 21.03 -2.95 -6.32
CA GLU A 115 21.20 -1.64 -5.65
C GLU A 115 21.82 -1.77 -4.23
N HIS A 116 22.44 -2.90 -3.92
CA HIS A 116 23.23 -3.15 -2.70
C HIS A 116 24.68 -3.50 -3.02
#